data_AF-A0A6G8FK70-F1
#
_entry.id   AF-A0A6G8FK70-F1
#
_cell.length_a   1.000
_cell.length_b   1.000
_cell.length_c   1.000
_cell.angle_alpha   90.00
_cell.angle_beta   90.00
_cell.angle_gamma   90.00
#
_symmetry.space_group_name_H-M   'P 1'
#
loop_
_entity.id
_entity.type
_entity.pdbx_description
1 polymer ?
#
loop_
_entity_poly.entity_id
_entity_poly.type
_entity_poly.pdbx_seq_one_letter_code
_entity_poly.pdbx_strand_id
1 'polypeptide(L)'
;MSKSAVFTMKLEQELRDSFVEEARAVHRPASQIARELMRDYVERQRSEREYQSFLTKKVELARASLVAGGGIDSPSIEAEFADRRNAAV
;
A
#
# COMPACT_ATOMS: atom_id res chain seq x y z
N MET A 1 -19.14 21.48 -11.60
CA MET A 1 -19.32 20.41 -12.61
C MET A 1 -17.94 19.95 -13.07
N SER A 2 -17.40 18.86 -12.52
CA SER A 2 -16.12 18.33 -12.97
C SER A 2 -16.27 17.80 -14.39
N LYS A 3 -15.52 18.35 -15.35
CA LYS A 3 -15.51 17.87 -16.75
C LYS A 3 -15.08 16.41 -16.75
N SER A 4 -15.93 15.53 -17.30
CA SER A 4 -15.57 14.15 -17.59
C SER A 4 -14.44 14.14 -18.63
N ALA A 5 -13.32 13.52 -18.29
CA ALA A 5 -12.23 13.24 -19.21
C ALA A 5 -12.44 11.88 -19.88
N VAL A 6 -12.18 11.79 -21.19
CA VAL A 6 -12.23 10.54 -21.95
C VAL A 6 -10.82 9.98 -22.05
N PHE A 7 -10.65 8.70 -21.69
CA PHE A 7 -9.39 7.98 -21.82
C PHE A 7 -9.52 6.96 -22.96
N THR A 8 -8.75 7.17 -24.03
CA THR A 8 -8.67 6.23 -25.16
C THR A 8 -7.32 5.52 -25.12
N MET A 9 -7.33 4.19 -25.17
CA MET A 9 -6.12 3.37 -25.20
C MET A 9 -6.21 2.33 -26.31
N LYS A 10 -5.06 1.85 -26.77
CA LYS A 10 -4.96 0.69 -27.66
C LYS A 10 -4.81 -0.56 -26.81
N LEU A 11 -5.59 -1.58 -27.14
CA LEU A 11 -5.59 -2.88 -26.49
C LEU A 11 -5.52 -3.95 -27.58
N GLU A 12 -4.88 -5.06 -27.27
CA GLU A 12 -5.00 -6.27 -28.08
C GLU A 12 -6.46 -6.70 -28.14
N GLN A 13 -6.92 -7.12 -29.32
CA GLN A 13 -8.33 -7.43 -29.54
C GLN A 13 -8.81 -8.55 -28.61
N GLU A 14 -8.01 -9.60 -28.46
CA GLU A 14 -8.31 -10.74 -27.59
C GLU A 14 -8.43 -10.33 -26.12
N LEU A 15 -7.54 -9.47 -25.63
CA LEU A 15 -7.60 -8.95 -24.27
C LEU A 15 -8.86 -8.10 -24.04
N ARG A 16 -9.21 -7.24 -25.00
CA ARG A 16 -10.43 -6.42 -24.93
C ARG A 16 -11.66 -7.32 -24.84
N ASP A 17 -11.75 -8.32 -25.71
CA ASP A 17 -12.92 -9.18 -25.82
C ASP A 17 -13.09 -10.03 -24.56
N SER A 18 -12.00 -10.62 -24.05
CA SER A 18 -11.98 -11.35 -22.78
C SER A 18 -12.37 -10.47 -21.59
N PHE A 19 -11.84 -9.25 -21.51
CA PHE A 19 -12.19 -8.32 -20.42
C PHE A 19 -13.66 -7.93 -20.44
N VAL A 20 -14.24 -7.73 -21.62
CA VAL A 20 -15.67 -7.42 -21.77
C VAL A 20 -16.55 -8.62 -21.42
N GLU A 21 -16.13 -9.84 -21.78
CA GLU A 21 -16.84 -11.07 -21.43
C GLU A 21 -16.91 -11.27 -19.91
N GLU A 22 -15.76 -11.19 -19.24
CA GLU A 22 -15.69 -11.33 -17.77
C GLU A 22 -16.49 -10.24 -17.06
N ALA A 23 -16.42 -8.99 -17.54
CA ALA A 23 -17.21 -7.89 -17.01
C ALA A 23 -18.72 -8.15 -17.14
N ARG A 24 -19.17 -8.74 -18.27
CA ARG A 24 -20.57 -9.13 -18.48
C ARG A 24 -20.98 -10.28 -17.57
N ALA A 25 -20.11 -11.27 -17.36
CA ALA A 25 -20.38 -12.41 -16.48
C ALA A 25 -20.69 -11.98 -15.04
N VAL A 26 -20.04 -10.91 -14.57
CA VAL A 26 -20.32 -10.30 -13.27
C VAL A 26 -21.36 -9.17 -13.32
N HIS A 27 -22.01 -8.94 -14.46
CA HIS A 27 -23.01 -7.89 -14.70
C HIS A 27 -22.51 -6.46 -14.41
N ARG A 28 -21.25 -6.16 -14.70
CA ARG A 28 -20.65 -4.85 -14.46
C ARG A 28 -20.14 -4.22 -15.77
N PRO A 29 -20.28 -2.90 -15.94
CA PRO A 29 -19.68 -2.23 -17.10
C PRO A 29 -18.15 -2.33 -17.08
N ALA A 30 -17.55 -2.73 -18.19
CA ALA A 30 -16.09 -2.79 -18.34
C ALA A 30 -15.40 -1.46 -17.99
N SER A 31 -16.02 -0.32 -18.34
CA SER A 31 -15.52 1.02 -18.00
C SER A 31 -15.60 1.35 -16.51
N GLN A 32 -16.48 0.69 -15.75
CA GLN A 32 -16.50 0.81 -14.29
C GLN A 32 -15.31 0.06 -13.70
N ILE A 33 -15.10 -1.19 -14.10
CA ILE A 33 -13.98 -2.02 -13.62
C ILE A 33 -12.64 -1.35 -13.96
N ALA A 34 -12.47 -0.86 -15.18
CA ALA A 34 -11.25 -0.15 -15.59
C ALA A 34 -10.97 1.08 -14.69
N ARG A 35 -12.00 1.84 -14.32
CA ARG A 35 -11.85 3.00 -13.41
C ARG A 35 -11.49 2.59 -11.98
N GLU A 36 -11.98 1.45 -11.50
CA GLU A 36 -11.60 0.91 -10.20
C GLU A 36 -10.15 0.44 -10.20
N LEU A 37 -9.75 -0.36 -11.20
CA LEU A 37 -8.36 -0.79 -11.36
C LEU A 37 -7.39 0.40 -11.44
N MET A 38 -7.76 1.47 -12.14
CA MET A 38 -6.97 2.71 -12.18
C MET A 38 -6.84 3.37 -10.80
N ARG A 39 -7.92 3.44 -10.02
CA ARG A 39 -7.88 4.00 -8.66
C ARG A 39 -7.01 3.16 -7.74
N ASP A 40 -7.19 1.85 -7.76
CA ASP A 40 -6.42 0.91 -6.94
C ASP A 40 -4.93 0.97 -7.28
N TYR A 41 -4.59 1.08 -8.57
CA TYR A 41 -3.22 1.27 -9.01
C TYR A 41 -2.62 2.58 -8.46
N VAL A 42 -3.35 3.70 -8.58
CA VAL A 42 -2.87 5.00 -8.08
C VAL A 42 -2.68 4.97 -6.58
N GLU A 43 -3.61 4.38 -5.84
CA GLU A 43 -3.55 4.28 -4.39
C GLU A 43 -2.37 3.44 -3.95
N ARG A 44 -2.22 2.23 -4.51
CA ARG A 44 -1.07 1.35 -4.23
C ARG A 44 0.25 2.06 -4.48
N GLN A 45 0.37 2.79 -5.60
CA GLN A 45 1.58 3.54 -5.94
C GLN A 45 1.85 4.69 -4.96
N ARG A 46 0.81 5.33 -4.39
CA ARG A 46 0.97 6.34 -3.35
C ARG A 46 1.41 5.72 -2.04
N SER A 47 0.73 4.66 -1.59
CA SER A 47 1.07 3.95 -0.36
C SER A 47 2.50 3.41 -0.41
N GLU A 48 2.94 2.87 -1.54
CA GLU A 48 4.32 2.41 -1.72
C GLU A 48 5.33 3.57 -1.54
N ARG A 49 5.11 4.73 -2.17
CA ARG A 49 6.00 5.90 -2.01
C ARG A 49 6.00 6.45 -0.59
N GLU A 50 4.83 6.55 0.03
CA GLU A 50 4.68 7.02 1.40
C GLU A 50 5.35 6.07 2.39
N TYR A 51 5.17 4.76 2.20
CA TYR A 51 5.83 3.74 3.00
C TYR A 51 7.35 3.83 2.88
N GLN A 52 7.89 4.00 1.67
CA GLN A 52 9.34 4.19 1.49
C GLN A 52 9.85 5.45 2.19
N SER A 53 9.12 6.57 2.09
CA SER A 53 9.48 7.81 2.79
C SER A 53 9.47 7.63 4.31
N PHE A 54 8.42 7.00 4.84
CA PHE A 54 8.31 6.66 6.25
C PHE A 54 9.46 5.75 6.72
N LEU A 55 9.77 4.70 5.96
CA LEU A 55 10.81 3.74 6.30
C LEU A 55 12.19 4.40 6.33
N THR A 56 12.52 5.21 5.32
CA THR A 56 13.78 5.98 5.28
C THR A 56 13.90 6.87 6.51
N LYS A 57 12.87 7.67 6.82
CA LYS A 57 12.88 8.55 7.99
C LYS A 57 13.00 7.77 9.30
N LYS A 58 12.29 6.65 9.43
CA LYS A 58 12.36 5.79 10.63
C LYS A 58 13.77 5.25 10.83
N VAL A 59 14.41 4.77 9.77
CA VAL A 59 15.78 4.23 9.83
C VAL A 59 16.79 5.32 10.18
N GLU A 60 16.67 6.50 9.58
CA GLU A 60 17.53 7.65 9.90
C GLU A 60 17.43 8.05 11.38
N LEU A 61 16.21 8.17 11.91
CA LEU A 61 15.97 8.46 13.32
C LEU A 61 16.54 7.37 14.25
N ALA A 62 16.33 6.09 13.92
CA ALA A 62 16.85 4.99 14.71
C ALA A 62 18.39 4.96 14.72
N ARG A 63 19.02 5.20 13.57
CA ARG A 63 20.49 5.28 13.48
C ARG A 63 21.04 6.45 14.29
N ALA A 64 20.42 7.63 14.17
CA ALA A 64 20.81 8.80 14.96
C ALA A 64 20.67 8.56 16.46
N SER A 65 19.59 7.90 16.89
CA SER A 65 19.37 7.51 18.30
C SER A 65 20.45 6.56 18.81
N LEU A 66 20.83 5.54 18.03
CA LEU A 66 21.90 4.62 18.41
C LEU A 66 23.25 5.33 18.54
N VAL A 67 23.58 6.22 17.60
CA VAL A 67 24.81 7.03 17.67
C VAL A 67 24.81 7.94 18.90
N ALA A 68 23.64 8.46 19.29
CA ALA A 68 23.47 9.27 20.50
C ALA A 68 23.40 8.44 21.80
N GLY A 69 23.57 7.11 21.74
CA GLY A 69 23.56 6.22 22.91
C GLY A 69 22.16 5.82 23.40
N GLY A 70 21.11 6.07 22.62
CA GLY A 70 19.73 5.70 22.96
C GLY A 70 19.35 4.24 22.70
N GLY A 71 20.33 3.37 22.44
CA GLY A 71 20.09 1.93 22.28
C GLY A 71 19.78 1.25 23.61
N ILE A 72 18.89 0.26 23.57
CA ILE A 72 18.57 -0.61 24.70
C ILE A 72 19.14 -1.99 24.41
N ASP A 73 19.74 -2.64 25.40
CA ASP A 73 20.27 -3.99 25.27
C ASP A 73 19.15 -5.04 25.23
N SER A 74 19.44 -6.15 24.55
CA SER A 74 18.47 -7.23 24.35
C SER A 74 17.92 -7.82 25.66
N PRO A 75 18.73 -8.08 26.71
CA PRO A 75 18.20 -8.55 27.98
C PRO A 75 17.22 -7.57 28.64
N SER A 76 17.54 -6.27 28.67
CA SER A 76 16.68 -5.25 29.27
C SER A 76 15.32 -5.16 28.57
N ILE A 77 15.29 -5.20 27.24
CA ILE A 77 14.03 -5.09 26.50
C ILE A 77 13.18 -6.36 26.64
N GLU A 78 13.79 -7.55 26.69
CA GLU A 78 13.05 -8.81 26.88
C GLU A 78 12.37 -8.88 28.25
N ALA A 79 13.03 -8.40 29.31
CA ALA A 79 12.45 -8.32 30.64
C ALA A 79 11.20 -7.39 30.65
N GLU A 80 11.33 -6.20 30.07
CA GLU A 80 10.22 -5.24 29.98
C GLU A 80 9.00 -5.82 29.23
N PHE A 81 9.23 -6.50 28.10
CA PHE A 81 8.14 -7.10 27.35
C PHE A 81 7.56 -8.36 28.02
N ALA A 82 8.34 -9.09 28.83
CA ALA A 82 7.83 -10.18 29.66
C ALA A 82 6.85 -9.65 30.72
N ASP A 83 7.20 -8.56 31.40
CA ASP A 83 6.35 -7.92 32.40
C ASP A 83 5.03 -7.43 31.79
N ARG A 84 5.09 -6.82 30.59
CA ARG A 84 3.88 -6.37 29.86
C ARG A 84 2.96 -7.52 29.49
N ARG A 85 3.50 -8.67 29.08
CA ARG A 85 2.70 -9.86 28.75
C ARG A 85 2.03 -10.43 29.99
N ASN A 86 2.75 -10.49 31.11
CA ASN A 86 2.21 -10.98 32.38
C ASN A 86 1.11 -10.07 32.93
N ALA A 87 1.19 -8.76 32.71
CA ALA A 87 0.17 -7.79 33.12
C ALA A 87 -1.07 -7.75 32.20
N ALA A 88 -1.00 -8.35 31.02
CA ALA A 88 -2.11 -8.42 30.06
C ALA A 88 -2.97 -9.69 30.21
N VAL A 89 -2.56 -10.60 31.10
CA VAL A 89 -3.26 -11.85 31.48
C VAL A 89 -3.98 -11.63 32.79
#